data_AF-V9XZA6-F1
#
_entry.id   AF-V9XZA6-F1
#
_cell.length_a   1.000
_cell.length_b   1.000
_cell.length_c   1.000
_cell.angle_alpha   90.00
_cell.angle_beta   90.00
_cell.angle_gamma   90.00
#
_symmetry.space_group_name_H-M   'P 1'
#
loop_
_entity.id
_entity.type
_entity.pdbx_description
1 polymer ?
#
loop_
_entity_poly.entity_id
_entity_poly.type
_entity_poly.pdbx_seq_one_letter_code
_entity_poly.pdbx_strand_id
1 'polypeptide(L)'
;TITPDEKRVEEFKLKKMWKSPNGTIRNILGGTVFREAIICKNIPRLVTGWEKPIIIGRHAHADQYKATDFVVPGAGKLELTWTPADGSKDKSINFVVHEYNGAGVALAMYNTDESITDFAHSSFKYALDRKYPLYLSTKNTILKKYDGRFKDIFQEIYDKQYKTEFESAGIWYEHRLIDDMVAYAMKSE
;
A
#
# COMPACT_ATOMS: atom_id res chain seq x y z
N THR A 1 -0.73 4.02 20.75
CA THR A 1 0.64 4.54 20.51
C THR A 1 0.54 5.99 20.07
N ILE A 2 1.40 6.87 20.59
CA ILE A 2 1.44 8.29 20.20
C ILE A 2 2.53 8.47 19.15
N THR A 3 2.19 8.99 17.97
CA THR A 3 3.17 9.51 17.01
C THR A 3 3.20 11.03 17.20
N PRO A 4 4.33 11.64 17.60
CA PRO A 4 4.38 13.05 17.93
C PRO A 4 4.25 13.94 16.68
N ASP A 5 3.43 14.98 16.78
CA ASP A 5 3.39 16.14 15.87
C ASP A 5 4.24 17.29 16.46
N GLU A 6 4.31 18.44 15.77
CA GLU A 6 5.10 19.61 16.19
C GLU A 6 4.73 20.06 17.60
N LYS A 7 3.42 20.09 17.90
CA LYS A 7 2.91 20.49 19.22
C LYS A 7 3.37 19.52 20.30
N ARG A 8 3.32 18.22 20.04
CA ARG A 8 3.77 17.17 20.98
C ARG A 8 5.29 17.20 21.17
N VAL A 9 6.06 17.54 20.14
CA VAL A 9 7.52 17.73 20.27
C VAL A 9 7.84 18.87 21.24
N GLU A 10 7.14 19.99 21.11
CA GLU A 10 7.31 21.15 22.00
C GLU A 10 6.79 20.86 23.42
N GLU A 11 5.55 20.35 23.54
CA GLU A 11 4.88 20.03 24.81
C GLU A 11 5.73 19.07 25.67
N PHE A 12 6.27 18.02 25.07
CA PHE A 12 7.05 16.99 25.77
C PHE A 12 8.56 17.17 25.66
N LYS A 13 9.05 18.27 25.08
CA LYS A 13 10.48 18.55 24.87
C LYS A 13 11.23 17.38 24.21
N LEU A 14 10.64 16.81 23.17
CA LEU A 14 11.21 15.65 22.48
C LEU A 14 12.46 16.06 21.69
N LYS A 15 13.49 15.20 21.69
CA LYS A 15 14.76 15.47 20.97
C LYS A 15 14.59 15.64 19.46
N LYS A 16 13.56 15.03 18.89
CA LYS A 16 13.16 15.11 17.48
C LYS A 16 11.73 14.63 17.32
N MET A 17 11.16 14.88 16.16
CA MET A 17 9.90 14.28 15.75
C MET A 17 10.12 12.79 15.45
N TRP A 18 9.79 11.94 16.42
CA TRP A 18 10.00 10.50 16.30
C TRP A 18 9.01 9.89 15.30
N LYS A 19 9.50 8.96 14.46
CA LYS A 19 8.66 8.19 13.55
C LYS A 19 7.67 7.32 14.34
N SER A 20 6.55 6.96 13.70
CA SER A 20 5.55 6.11 14.36
C SER A 20 6.15 4.75 14.78
N PRO A 21 5.99 4.33 16.04
CA PRO A 21 6.46 3.02 16.50
C PRO A 21 5.76 1.86 15.78
N ASN A 22 4.46 2.00 15.43
CA ASN A 22 3.74 1.01 14.64
C ASN A 22 4.35 0.84 13.25
N GLY A 23 4.75 1.95 12.60
CA GLY A 23 5.44 1.91 11.33
C GLY A 23 6.80 1.24 11.45
N THR A 24 7.54 1.53 12.53
CA THR A 24 8.86 0.93 12.78
C THR A 24 8.78 -0.59 12.94
N ILE A 25 7.84 -1.10 13.75
CA ILE A 25 7.65 -2.55 13.95
C ILE A 25 7.25 -3.23 12.64
N ARG A 26 6.25 -2.68 11.92
CA ARG A 26 5.81 -3.21 10.63
C ARG A 26 6.94 -3.24 9.60
N ASN A 27 7.82 -2.26 9.62
CA ASN A 27 8.96 -2.20 8.72
C ASN A 27 10.02 -3.27 9.00
N ILE A 28 10.16 -3.70 10.26
CA ILE A 28 11.08 -4.77 10.66
C ILE A 28 10.49 -6.14 10.30
N LEU A 29 9.20 -6.33 10.56
CA LEU A 29 8.53 -7.61 10.36
C LEU A 29 8.04 -7.83 8.92
N GLY A 30 7.80 -6.76 8.16
CA GLY A 30 7.17 -6.83 6.86
C GLY A 30 5.72 -7.31 6.90
N GLY A 31 5.25 -7.85 5.76
CA GLY A 31 3.99 -8.58 5.66
C GLY A 31 2.72 -7.74 5.49
N THR A 32 1.61 -8.33 5.97
CA THR A 32 0.25 -7.85 5.74
C THR A 32 -0.49 -7.67 7.06
N VAL A 33 -1.09 -6.51 7.26
CA VAL A 33 -1.96 -6.24 8.41
C VAL A 33 -3.40 -6.46 7.99
N PHE A 34 -3.99 -7.57 8.44
CA PHE A 34 -5.42 -7.83 8.25
C PHE A 34 -6.25 -7.05 9.28
N ARG A 35 -7.30 -6.38 8.80
CA ARG A 35 -8.26 -5.66 9.62
C ARG A 35 -9.65 -6.18 9.31
N GLU A 36 -10.33 -6.65 10.35
CA GLU A 36 -11.69 -7.17 10.27
C GLU A 36 -12.54 -6.52 11.36
N ALA A 37 -13.81 -6.25 11.05
CA ALA A 37 -14.73 -5.67 12.01
C ALA A 37 -15.17 -6.71 13.05
N ILE A 38 -15.27 -6.30 14.31
CA ILE A 38 -15.93 -7.09 15.35
C ILE A 38 -17.44 -6.83 15.23
N ILE A 39 -18.18 -7.81 14.73
CA ILE A 39 -19.63 -7.66 14.49
C ILE A 39 -20.40 -7.94 15.78
N CYS A 40 -21.12 -6.93 16.27
CA CYS A 40 -22.00 -7.02 17.44
C CYS A 40 -23.47 -6.99 17.01
N LYS A 41 -24.26 -7.99 17.45
CA LYS A 41 -25.69 -8.12 17.07
C LYS A 41 -26.55 -6.92 17.50
N ASN A 42 -26.15 -6.21 18.54
CA ASN A 42 -26.88 -5.10 19.16
C ASN A 42 -26.39 -3.72 18.75
N ILE A 43 -25.42 -3.62 17.84
CA ILE A 43 -24.89 -2.33 17.36
C ILE A 43 -25.39 -2.10 15.92
N PRO A 44 -26.12 -1.02 15.65
CA PRO A 44 -26.60 -0.72 14.31
C PRO A 44 -25.43 -0.39 13.37
N ARG A 45 -25.53 -0.88 12.13
CA ARG A 45 -24.55 -0.64 11.07
C ARG A 45 -24.89 0.63 10.30
N LEU A 46 -23.90 1.47 10.04
CA LEU A 46 -24.09 2.69 9.24
C LEU A 46 -24.30 2.37 7.76
N VAL A 47 -23.61 1.36 7.25
CA VAL A 47 -23.84 0.81 5.91
C VAL A 47 -24.72 -0.41 6.09
N THR A 48 -26.00 -0.26 5.78
CA THR A 48 -27.03 -1.26 6.12
C THR A 48 -26.93 -2.53 5.28
N GLY A 49 -26.34 -2.46 4.09
CA GLY A 49 -26.14 -3.60 3.20
C GLY A 49 -25.06 -4.58 3.68
N TRP A 50 -24.12 -4.16 4.54
CA TRP A 50 -23.02 -5.02 4.98
C TRP A 50 -23.47 -6.07 5.98
N GLU A 51 -23.82 -7.25 5.47
CA GLU A 51 -24.18 -8.43 6.23
C GLU A 51 -22.97 -9.26 6.63
N LYS A 52 -21.96 -9.32 5.76
CA LYS A 52 -20.71 -10.05 5.99
C LYS A 52 -19.56 -9.10 6.37
N PRO A 53 -18.57 -9.58 7.15
CA PRO A 53 -17.39 -8.78 7.44
C PRO A 53 -16.59 -8.49 6.17
N ILE A 54 -16.18 -7.24 6.00
CA ILE A 54 -15.17 -6.85 5.01
C ILE A 54 -13.81 -6.89 5.70
N ILE A 55 -12.88 -7.64 5.10
CA ILE A 55 -11.51 -7.78 5.61
C ILE A 55 -10.56 -6.99 4.74
N ILE A 56 -9.81 -6.07 5.33
CA ILE A 56 -8.81 -5.27 4.64
C ILE A 56 -7.42 -5.85 4.90
N GLY A 57 -6.83 -6.45 3.88
CA GLY A 57 -5.40 -6.80 3.84
C GLY A 57 -4.56 -5.58 3.48
N ARG A 58 -3.98 -4.91 4.48
CA ARG A 58 -3.16 -3.72 4.27
C ARG A 58 -1.68 -4.10 4.16
N HIS A 59 -1.02 -3.74 3.06
CA HIS A 59 0.43 -3.85 2.93
C HIS A 59 1.15 -3.02 4.02
N ALA A 60 2.08 -3.66 4.73
CA ALA A 60 2.68 -3.10 5.93
C ALA A 60 4.00 -2.34 5.69
N HIS A 61 4.54 -2.38 4.46
CA HIS A 61 5.89 -1.94 4.14
C HIS A 61 5.93 -0.78 3.14
N ALA A 62 6.84 0.16 3.40
CA ALA A 62 7.24 1.26 2.52
C ALA A 62 6.11 2.23 2.09
N ASP A 63 6.06 2.58 0.80
CA ASP A 63 5.23 3.65 0.25
C ASP A 63 5.37 4.96 1.05
N GLN A 64 4.27 5.68 1.30
CA GLN A 64 4.27 6.91 2.06
C GLN A 64 4.80 6.75 3.49
N TYR A 65 4.84 5.54 4.05
CA TYR A 65 5.35 5.29 5.40
C TYR A 65 6.88 5.27 5.47
N LYS A 66 7.57 5.20 4.32
CA LYS A 66 9.03 5.36 4.18
C LYS A 66 9.40 6.39 3.10
N ALA A 67 8.48 7.28 2.77
CA ALA A 67 8.77 8.35 1.84
C ALA A 67 9.76 9.37 2.42
N THR A 68 10.40 10.10 1.52
CA THR A 68 11.14 11.32 1.83
C THR A 68 10.38 12.47 1.21
N ASP A 69 10.07 13.48 2.02
CA ASP A 69 9.32 14.67 1.63
C ASP A 69 10.01 15.95 2.14
N PHE A 70 9.79 17.05 1.41
CA PHE A 70 10.31 18.36 1.79
C PHE A 70 9.52 19.50 1.10
N VAL A 71 9.67 20.70 1.65
CA VAL A 71 9.14 21.93 1.06
C VAL A 71 10.14 22.46 0.03
N VAL A 72 9.70 22.67 -1.20
CA VAL A 72 10.49 23.27 -2.28
C VAL A 72 10.46 24.80 -2.07
N PRO A 73 11.62 25.46 -1.92
CA PRO A 73 11.66 26.87 -1.51
C PRO A 73 11.33 27.88 -2.63
N GLY A 74 11.41 27.48 -3.91
CA GLY A 74 11.27 28.40 -5.04
C GLY A 74 11.45 27.71 -6.39
N ALA A 75 11.62 28.51 -7.44
CA ALA A 75 11.81 28.00 -8.80
C ALA A 75 13.06 27.11 -8.92
N GLY A 76 12.97 26.02 -9.68
CA GLY A 76 14.05 25.04 -9.82
C GLY A 76 13.60 23.72 -10.41
N LYS A 77 14.56 22.82 -10.65
CA LYS A 77 14.31 21.51 -11.26
C LYS A 77 14.32 20.41 -10.19
N LEU A 78 13.29 19.57 -10.18
CA LEU A 78 13.23 18.36 -9.36
C LEU A 78 13.50 17.14 -10.23
N GLU A 79 14.50 16.35 -9.85
CA GLU A 79 14.91 15.14 -10.55
C GLU A 79 14.91 13.93 -9.60
N LEU A 80 14.59 12.76 -10.16
CA LEU A 80 14.70 11.47 -9.48
C LEU A 80 15.82 10.68 -10.15
N THR A 81 16.87 10.37 -9.40
CA THR A 81 18.04 9.64 -9.91
C THR A 81 18.17 8.28 -9.21
N TRP A 82 18.42 7.24 -10.00
CA TRP A 82 18.82 5.91 -9.54
C TRP A 82 20.26 5.65 -9.95
N THR A 83 21.08 5.34 -8.95
CA THR A 83 22.48 4.95 -9.15
C THR A 83 22.60 3.45 -8.91
N PRO A 84 23.00 2.67 -9.92
CA PRO A 84 23.17 1.23 -9.77
C PRO A 84 24.39 0.94 -8.86
N ALA A 85 24.39 -0.23 -8.23
CA ALA A 85 25.52 -0.65 -7.40
C ALA A 85 26.81 -0.81 -8.23
N ASP A 86 27.95 -0.64 -7.56
CA ASP A 86 29.27 -0.80 -8.20
C ASP A 86 29.41 -2.18 -8.86
N GLY A 87 29.81 -2.18 -10.13
CA GLY A 87 29.94 -3.40 -10.93
C GLY A 87 28.62 -3.92 -11.54
N SER A 88 27.49 -3.26 -11.31
CA SER A 88 26.24 -3.58 -12.00
C SER A 88 26.32 -3.26 -13.50
N LYS A 89 25.64 -4.09 -14.32
CA LYS A 89 25.45 -3.85 -15.76
C LYS A 89 24.33 -2.84 -16.05
N ASP A 90 23.53 -2.49 -15.04
CA ASP A 90 22.42 -1.58 -15.19
C ASP A 90 22.90 -0.15 -15.44
N LYS A 91 22.13 0.58 -16.24
CA LYS A 91 22.39 1.99 -16.48
C LYS A 91 21.81 2.84 -15.35
N SER A 92 22.47 3.95 -15.04
CA SER A 92 21.88 4.99 -14.20
C SER A 92 20.58 5.49 -14.83
N ILE A 93 19.60 5.79 -13.99
CA ILE A 93 18.30 6.31 -14.43
C ILE A 93 18.17 7.72 -13.87
N ASN A 94 17.74 8.67 -14.71
CA ASN A 94 17.41 10.02 -14.29
C ASN A 94 16.08 10.40 -14.93
N PHE A 95 15.15 10.89 -14.10
CA PHE A 95 13.88 11.44 -14.54
C PHE A 95 13.73 12.86 -14.04
N VAL A 96 13.33 13.78 -14.94
CA VAL A 96 12.81 15.08 -14.52
C VAL A 96 11.38 14.85 -14.03
N VAL A 97 11.16 15.12 -12.74
CA VAL A 97 9.83 14.99 -12.12
C VAL A 97 9.00 16.24 -12.42
N HIS A 98 9.60 17.41 -12.20
CA HIS A 98 8.94 18.69 -12.41
C HIS A 98 9.93 19.86 -12.51
N GLU A 99 9.53 20.93 -13.20
CA GLU A 99 10.22 22.22 -13.19
C GLU A 99 9.33 23.24 -12.48
N TYR A 100 9.74 23.61 -11.26
CA TYR A 100 9.04 24.55 -10.41
C TYR A 100 9.26 25.98 -10.89
N ASN A 101 8.18 26.76 -10.95
CA ASN A 101 8.22 28.21 -11.17
C ASN A 101 8.18 29.02 -9.85
N GLY A 102 8.02 28.36 -8.71
CA GLY A 102 7.85 28.96 -7.38
C GLY A 102 7.87 27.90 -6.28
N ALA A 103 7.59 28.31 -5.04
CA ALA A 103 7.59 27.39 -3.90
C ALA A 103 6.53 26.28 -4.04
N GLY A 104 6.76 25.13 -3.39
CA GLY A 104 5.88 23.98 -3.47
C GLY A 104 6.28 22.87 -2.49
N VAL A 105 5.88 21.63 -2.79
CA VAL A 105 6.25 20.44 -2.03
C VAL A 105 6.68 19.33 -2.98
N ALA A 106 7.52 18.42 -2.49
CA ALA A 106 7.98 17.25 -3.22
C ALA A 106 8.01 16.03 -2.30
N LEU A 107 7.76 14.85 -2.88
CA LEU A 107 7.81 13.57 -2.20
C LEU A 107 8.35 12.50 -3.15
N ALA A 108 9.15 11.58 -2.62
CA ALA A 108 9.54 10.35 -3.29
C ALA A 108 9.30 9.15 -2.36
N MET A 109 8.81 8.05 -2.93
CA MET A 109 8.55 6.80 -2.22
C MET A 109 8.98 5.60 -3.06
N TYR A 110 9.09 4.44 -2.42
CA TYR A 110 9.56 3.21 -3.06
C TYR A 110 8.83 2.00 -2.48
N ASN A 111 8.91 0.87 -3.17
CA ASN A 111 8.61 -0.45 -2.62
C ASN A 111 9.55 -1.48 -3.27
N THR A 112 9.44 -2.74 -2.87
CA THR A 112 10.31 -3.84 -3.34
C THR A 112 9.47 -5.02 -3.79
N ASP A 113 9.86 -5.67 -4.88
CA ASP A 113 9.14 -6.84 -5.42
C ASP A 113 9.00 -7.98 -4.40
N GLU A 114 10.00 -8.22 -3.55
CA GLU A 114 9.95 -9.19 -2.46
C GLU A 114 8.78 -8.88 -1.51
N SER A 115 8.73 -7.65 -1.01
CA SER A 115 7.65 -7.22 -0.11
C SER A 115 6.24 -7.28 -0.74
N ILE A 116 6.14 -7.02 -2.05
CA ILE A 116 4.87 -7.11 -2.79
C ILE A 116 4.48 -8.58 -2.98
N THR A 117 5.46 -9.45 -3.26
CA THR A 117 5.27 -10.90 -3.37
C THR A 117 4.78 -11.50 -2.05
N ASP A 118 5.38 -11.12 -0.94
CA ASP A 118 4.94 -11.54 0.40
C ASP A 118 3.52 -11.06 0.72
N PHE A 119 3.20 -9.83 0.32
CA PHE A 119 1.85 -9.28 0.45
C PHE A 119 0.84 -10.10 -0.35
N ALA A 120 1.17 -10.47 -1.59
CA ALA A 120 0.33 -11.31 -2.45
C ALA A 120 0.10 -12.69 -1.83
N HIS A 121 1.16 -13.39 -1.46
CA HIS A 121 1.06 -14.71 -0.82
C HIS A 121 0.22 -14.69 0.45
N SER A 122 0.47 -13.71 1.33
CA SER A 122 -0.31 -13.57 2.56
C SER A 122 -1.80 -13.34 2.26
N SER A 123 -2.11 -12.51 1.27
CA SER A 123 -3.49 -12.19 0.89
C SER A 123 -4.21 -13.40 0.28
N PHE A 124 -3.58 -14.14 -0.63
CA PHE A 124 -4.17 -15.34 -1.23
C PHE A 124 -4.41 -16.44 -0.20
N LYS A 125 -3.42 -16.74 0.64
CA LYS A 125 -3.56 -17.75 1.70
C LYS A 125 -4.66 -17.40 2.70
N TYR A 126 -4.74 -16.14 3.11
CA TYR A 126 -5.78 -15.67 4.02
C TYR A 126 -7.18 -15.73 3.38
N ALA A 127 -7.30 -15.37 2.10
CA ALA A 127 -8.56 -15.47 1.37
C ALA A 127 -9.05 -16.93 1.24
N LEU A 128 -8.14 -17.87 0.95
CA LEU A 128 -8.45 -19.31 0.89
C LEU A 128 -8.90 -19.87 2.25
N ASP A 129 -8.15 -19.56 3.32
CA ASP A 129 -8.49 -19.99 4.69
C ASP A 129 -9.87 -19.50 5.11
N ARG A 130 -10.17 -18.23 4.80
CA ARG A 130 -11.46 -17.61 5.13
C ARG A 130 -12.57 -17.96 4.15
N LYS A 131 -12.24 -18.49 2.97
CA LYS A 131 -13.14 -18.70 1.82
C LYS A 131 -13.85 -17.41 1.38
N TYR A 132 -13.08 -16.33 1.23
CA TYR A 132 -13.58 -15.06 0.71
C TYR A 132 -12.99 -14.77 -0.68
N PRO A 133 -13.75 -14.11 -1.58
CA PRO A 133 -13.15 -13.55 -2.78
C PRO A 133 -12.09 -12.49 -2.41
N LEU A 134 -11.04 -12.39 -3.24
CA LEU A 134 -9.95 -11.45 -3.02
C LEU A 134 -9.95 -10.36 -4.09
N TYR A 135 -9.89 -9.11 -3.64
CA TYR A 135 -9.74 -7.95 -4.52
C TYR A 135 -8.42 -7.24 -4.24
N LEU A 136 -7.59 -7.06 -5.26
CA LEU A 136 -6.49 -6.11 -5.21
C LEU A 136 -6.96 -4.80 -5.84
N SER A 137 -6.71 -3.68 -5.17
CA SER A 137 -7.08 -2.37 -5.68
C SER A 137 -5.89 -1.44 -5.81
N THR A 138 -5.71 -0.87 -7.00
CA THR A 138 -4.63 0.09 -7.30
C THR A 138 -5.13 1.20 -8.22
N LYS A 139 -4.26 2.15 -8.59
CA LYS A 139 -4.53 3.18 -9.61
C LYS A 139 -3.53 3.07 -10.78
N ASN A 140 -3.31 1.85 -11.28
CA ASN A 140 -2.34 1.55 -12.33
C ASN A 140 -2.60 2.25 -13.68
N THR A 141 -3.81 2.76 -13.93
CA THR A 141 -4.08 3.61 -15.11
C THR A 141 -3.31 4.93 -15.06
N ILE A 142 -3.02 5.43 -13.85
CA ILE A 142 -2.23 6.64 -13.61
C ILE A 142 -0.78 6.24 -13.29
N LEU A 143 -0.59 5.36 -12.31
CA LEU A 143 0.73 4.89 -11.87
C LEU A 143 1.14 3.61 -12.62
N LYS A 144 1.29 3.73 -13.94
CA LYS A 144 1.48 2.58 -14.85
C LYS A 144 2.61 1.63 -14.46
N LYS A 145 3.73 2.16 -13.95
CA LYS A 145 4.88 1.34 -13.53
C LYS A 145 4.78 0.91 -12.07
N TYR A 146 4.49 1.84 -11.16
CA TYR A 146 4.49 1.59 -9.72
C TYR A 146 3.34 0.67 -9.32
N ASP A 147 2.10 1.10 -9.52
CA ASP A 147 0.90 0.30 -9.23
C ASP A 147 0.69 -0.84 -10.22
N GLY A 148 1.19 -0.69 -11.45
CA GLY A 148 1.26 -1.78 -12.41
C GLY A 148 2.07 -2.95 -11.87
N ARG A 149 3.19 -2.70 -11.17
CA ARG A 149 4.03 -3.75 -10.59
C ARG A 149 3.27 -4.58 -9.54
N PHE A 150 2.46 -3.94 -8.70
CA PHE A 150 1.58 -4.65 -7.76
C PHE A 150 0.59 -5.56 -8.48
N LYS A 151 -0.14 -5.00 -9.45
CA LYS A 151 -1.11 -5.76 -10.25
C LYS A 151 -0.46 -6.97 -10.92
N ASP A 152 0.68 -6.76 -11.57
CA ASP A 152 1.33 -7.80 -12.36
C ASP A 152 1.91 -8.91 -11.48
N ILE A 153 2.55 -8.56 -10.35
CA ILE A 153 3.04 -9.56 -9.37
C ILE A 153 1.89 -10.40 -8.81
N PHE A 154 0.79 -9.76 -8.38
CA PHE A 154 -0.36 -10.49 -7.85
C PHE A 154 -0.97 -11.42 -8.89
N GLN A 155 -1.14 -10.95 -10.13
CA GLN A 155 -1.69 -11.77 -11.22
C GLN A 155 -0.78 -12.96 -11.54
N GLU A 156 0.53 -12.72 -11.65
CA GLU A 156 1.51 -13.77 -11.92
C GLU A 156 1.49 -14.86 -10.84
N ILE A 157 1.44 -14.46 -9.56
CA ILE A 157 1.36 -15.40 -8.43
C ILE A 157 0.04 -16.16 -8.43
N TYR A 158 -1.08 -15.48 -8.68
CA TYR A 158 -2.39 -16.11 -8.75
C TYR A 158 -2.43 -17.21 -9.81
N ASP A 159 -2.07 -16.86 -11.05
CA ASP A 159 -2.14 -17.79 -12.19
C ASP A 159 -1.21 -18.98 -12.02
N LYS A 160 -0.02 -18.77 -11.43
CA LYS A 160 0.98 -19.84 -11.26
C LYS A 160 0.69 -20.76 -10.08
N GLN A 161 0.10 -20.27 -8.99
CA GLN A 161 0.10 -20.98 -7.72
C GLN A 161 -1.29 -21.15 -7.08
N TYR A 162 -2.20 -20.18 -7.20
CA TYR A 162 -3.42 -20.14 -6.38
C TYR A 162 -4.70 -20.35 -7.18
N LYS A 163 -4.69 -20.19 -8.50
CA LYS A 163 -5.89 -20.23 -9.34
C LYS A 163 -6.71 -21.52 -9.16
N THR A 164 -6.07 -22.69 -9.23
CA THR A 164 -6.74 -23.98 -9.06
C THR A 164 -7.39 -24.12 -7.67
N GLU A 165 -6.73 -23.63 -6.62
CA GLU A 165 -7.26 -23.67 -5.25
C GLU A 165 -8.48 -22.74 -5.08
N PHE A 166 -8.42 -21.54 -5.67
CA PHE A 166 -9.53 -20.58 -5.66
C PHE A 166 -10.75 -21.13 -6.41
N GLU A 167 -10.55 -21.68 -7.61
CA GLU A 167 -11.61 -22.31 -8.40
C GLU A 167 -12.23 -23.49 -7.64
N SER A 168 -11.42 -24.33 -7.00
CA SER A 168 -11.89 -25.46 -6.18
C SER A 168 -12.70 -25.02 -4.96
N ALA A 169 -12.35 -23.86 -4.37
CA ALA A 169 -13.06 -23.27 -3.24
C ALA A 169 -14.29 -22.43 -3.66
N GLY A 170 -14.53 -22.24 -4.96
CA GLY A 170 -15.64 -21.44 -5.48
C GLY A 170 -15.50 -19.94 -5.22
N ILE A 171 -14.27 -19.45 -5.03
CA ILE A 171 -13.93 -18.03 -4.84
C ILE A 171 -13.04 -17.54 -5.98
N TRP A 172 -12.86 -16.23 -6.10
CA TRP A 172 -12.09 -15.62 -7.19
C TRP A 172 -11.12 -14.57 -6.68
N TYR A 173 -10.13 -14.27 -7.52
CA TYR A 173 -9.28 -13.10 -7.42
C TYR A 173 -9.60 -12.13 -8.55
N GLU A 174 -9.67 -10.84 -8.23
CA GLU A 174 -9.86 -9.78 -9.22
C GLU A 174 -9.01 -8.55 -8.88
N HIS A 175 -8.37 -7.96 -9.89
CA HIS A 175 -7.81 -6.61 -9.79
C HIS A 175 -8.87 -5.57 -10.18
N ARG A 176 -9.00 -4.51 -9.37
CA ARG A 176 -9.86 -3.36 -9.67
C ARG A 176 -9.14 -2.05 -9.49
N LEU A 177 -9.64 -1.00 -10.14
CA LEU A 177 -9.24 0.35 -9.82
C LEU A 177 -9.81 0.77 -8.46
N ILE A 178 -9.03 1.48 -7.66
CA ILE A 178 -9.40 1.81 -6.27
C ILE A 178 -10.70 2.61 -6.17
N ASP A 179 -10.98 3.50 -7.10
CA ASP A 179 -12.21 4.29 -7.17
C ASP A 179 -13.45 3.43 -7.47
N ASP A 180 -13.33 2.44 -8.34
CA ASP A 180 -14.40 1.47 -8.58
C ASP A 180 -14.57 0.54 -7.38
N MET A 181 -13.48 0.07 -6.77
CA MET A 181 -13.55 -0.85 -5.63
C MET A 181 -14.25 -0.20 -4.42
N VAL A 182 -13.94 1.06 -4.08
CA VAL A 182 -14.60 1.72 -2.95
C VAL A 182 -16.09 1.96 -3.23
N ALA A 183 -16.46 2.26 -4.49
CA ALA A 183 -17.85 2.41 -4.87
C ALA A 183 -18.61 1.06 -4.81
N TYR A 184 -17.97 -0.02 -5.27
CA TYR A 184 -18.50 -1.38 -5.18
C TYR A 184 -18.65 -1.82 -3.71
N ALA A 185 -17.64 -1.59 -2.87
CA ALA A 185 -17.67 -1.95 -1.46
C ALA A 185 -18.83 -1.29 -0.72
N MET A 186 -19.19 -0.05 -1.03
CA MET A 186 -20.35 0.62 -0.42
C MET A 186 -21.71 0.02 -0.81
N LYS A 187 -21.75 -0.76 -1.88
CA LYS A 187 -22.96 -1.42 -2.40
C LYS A 187 -22.98 -2.93 -2.19
N SER A 188 -21.91 -3.51 -1.65
CA SER A 188 -21.79 -4.95 -1.44
C SER A 188 -22.59 -5.43 -0.24
N GLU A 189 -22.74 -6.75 -0.14
CA GLU A 189 -23.38 -7.47 0.97
C GLU A 189 -22.35 -8.09 1.94
#